data_AF-A0A9P0D5S8-F1
#
_entry.id   AF-A0A9P0D5S8-F1
#
_cell.length_a   1.000
_cell.length_b   1.000
_cell.length_c   1.000
_cell.angle_alpha   90.00
_cell.angle_beta   90.00
_cell.angle_gamma   90.00
#
_symmetry.space_group_name_H-M   'P 1'
#
loop_
_entity.id
_entity.type
_entity.pdbx_description
1 polymer ?
#
loop_
_entity_poly.entity_id
_entity_poly.type
_entity_poly.pdbx_seq_one_letter_code
_entity_poly.pdbx_strand_id
1 'polypeptide(L)'
;MGKDKITRFLDSESEEELNSYNRFKKRRRIFEVHSSTEEEEVIENENLQNSTFKEGFREHRSGTYIQKIRKIKRNSRKRYDTQSGKIIPAKVFQNEDCQCRKDCLKNLNETERKRIFEMFWNLGDFNKQNILLYEATGRSVVKRGGQRNGKGSCRNESFTYWLNYKTGKVAVCKNFFFRYFSNKRRTIDTCIKI
;
A
#
# COMPACT_ATOMS: atom_id res chain seq x y z
N MET A 1 -25.53 -49.40 -39.41
CA MET A 1 -26.43 -49.01 -38.32
C MET A 1 -25.92 -49.70 -37.06
N GLY A 2 -25.60 -49.09 -35.93
CA GLY A 2 -25.37 -47.70 -35.55
C GLY A 2 -24.09 -47.66 -34.67
N LYS A 3 -23.39 -46.53 -34.67
CA LYS A 3 -22.29 -46.29 -33.73
C LYS A 3 -22.84 -45.45 -32.59
N ASP A 4 -23.05 -46.06 -31.44
CA ASP A 4 -23.41 -45.36 -30.21
C ASP A 4 -22.22 -44.50 -29.77
N LYS A 5 -22.30 -43.20 -30.07
CA LYS A 5 -21.41 -42.20 -29.50
C LYS A 5 -21.96 -41.82 -28.13
N ILE A 6 -21.39 -42.42 -27.09
CA ILE A 6 -21.38 -41.83 -25.75
C ILE A 6 -20.64 -40.49 -25.89
N THR A 7 -21.40 -39.38 -25.92
CA THR A 7 -20.84 -38.05 -25.75
C THR A 7 -20.72 -37.81 -24.26
N ARG A 8 -19.50 -38.04 -23.73
CA ARG A 8 -19.13 -37.58 -22.40
C ARG A 8 -19.10 -36.06 -22.42
N PHE A 9 -20.13 -35.50 -21.80
CA PHE A 9 -20.07 -34.25 -21.06
C PHE A 9 -18.85 -34.30 -20.12
N LEU A 10 -17.97 -33.29 -20.18
CA LEU A 10 -17.00 -32.83 -19.18
C LEU A 10 -15.88 -32.06 -19.90
N ASP A 11 -15.50 -30.91 -19.34
CA ASP A 11 -14.21 -30.18 -19.49
C ASP A 11 -14.38 -28.67 -19.69
N SER A 12 -15.10 -28.04 -18.75
CA SER A 12 -15.00 -26.59 -18.50
C SER A 12 -14.39 -26.26 -17.12
N GLU A 13 -14.12 -27.26 -16.28
CA GLU A 13 -13.58 -27.09 -14.92
C GLU A 13 -12.04 -27.18 -14.85
N SER A 14 -11.37 -27.59 -15.94
CA SER A 14 -9.92 -27.86 -15.94
C SER A 14 -9.03 -26.63 -16.19
N GLU A 15 -9.55 -25.57 -16.83
CA GLU A 15 -8.75 -24.37 -17.14
C GLU A 15 -8.61 -23.42 -15.94
N GLU A 16 -9.63 -23.33 -15.08
CA GLU A 16 -9.58 -22.49 -13.87
C GLU A 16 -8.63 -23.06 -12.81
N GLU A 17 -8.58 -24.38 -12.66
CA GLU A 17 -7.65 -25.05 -11.76
C GLU A 17 -6.19 -24.92 -12.23
N LEU A 18 -5.93 -25.01 -13.55
CA LEU A 18 -4.59 -24.83 -14.10
C LEU A 18 -4.10 -23.37 -13.93
N ASN A 19 -4.99 -22.38 -14.07
CA ASN A 19 -4.67 -20.98 -13.83
C ASN A 19 -4.43 -20.68 -12.33
N SER A 20 -5.17 -21.32 -11.44
CA SER A 20 -4.93 -21.29 -9.99
C SER A 20 -3.54 -21.86 -9.66
N TYR A 21 -3.22 -23.06 -10.17
CA TYR A 21 -1.95 -23.73 -9.95
C TYR A 21 -0.74 -22.91 -10.47
N ASN A 22 -0.88 -22.25 -11.63
CA ASN A 22 0.14 -21.36 -12.17
C ASN A 22 0.34 -20.08 -11.33
N ARG A 23 -0.73 -19.56 -10.71
CA ARG A 23 -0.65 -18.44 -9.74
C ARG A 23 0.06 -18.85 -8.45
N PHE A 24 -0.11 -20.09 -8.00
CA PHE A 24 0.59 -20.65 -6.84
C PHE A 24 2.07 -20.97 -7.13
N LYS A 25 2.41 -21.51 -8.30
CA LYS A 25 3.82 -21.76 -8.71
C LYS A 25 4.64 -20.48 -8.86
N LYS A 26 4.02 -19.37 -9.26
CA LYS A 26 4.70 -18.05 -9.36
C LYS A 26 5.04 -17.45 -7.98
N ARG A 27 4.33 -17.85 -6.91
CA ARG A 27 4.61 -17.44 -5.52
C ARG A 27 5.71 -18.26 -4.85
N ARG A 28 5.81 -19.57 -5.12
CA ARG A 28 6.88 -20.42 -4.54
C ARG A 28 8.28 -20.04 -5.03
N ARG A 29 8.43 -19.58 -6.28
CA ARG A 29 9.72 -19.14 -6.83
C ARG A 29 10.35 -17.92 -6.13
N ILE A 30 9.62 -17.21 -5.26
CA ILE A 30 10.15 -16.08 -4.49
C ILE A 30 10.79 -16.54 -3.17
N PHE A 31 10.44 -17.72 -2.66
CA PHE A 31 10.89 -18.21 -1.34
C PHE A 31 12.26 -18.92 -1.38
N GLU A 32 12.65 -19.49 -2.53
CA GLU A 32 13.89 -20.28 -2.68
C GLU A 32 15.16 -19.45 -2.97
N VAL A 33 15.05 -18.12 -3.15
CA VAL A 33 16.20 -17.24 -3.44
C VAL A 33 16.86 -16.69 -2.15
N HIS A 34 16.41 -17.09 -0.96
CA HIS A 34 16.93 -16.57 0.33
C HIS A 34 17.96 -17.48 1.03
N SER A 35 18.60 -18.43 0.34
CA SER A 35 19.53 -19.38 0.98
C SER A 35 20.96 -19.37 0.42
N SER A 36 21.43 -18.31 -0.24
CA SER A 36 22.82 -18.28 -0.69
C SER A 36 23.39 -16.85 -0.70
N THR A 37 24.32 -16.62 0.23
CA THR A 37 25.53 -15.77 0.14
C THR A 37 25.37 -14.24 -0.05
N GLU A 38 25.73 -13.54 1.03
CA GLU A 38 26.76 -12.47 1.09
C GLU A 38 26.66 -11.28 0.11
N GLU A 39 26.33 -10.11 0.69
CA GLU A 39 27.09 -8.85 0.73
C GLU A 39 26.12 -7.66 0.76
N GLU A 40 26.16 -6.94 1.89
CA GLU A 40 25.39 -5.72 2.12
C GLU A 40 26.04 -4.57 1.34
N GLU A 41 25.37 -4.05 0.31
CA GLU A 41 25.66 -2.70 -0.18
C GLU A 41 24.60 -1.71 0.31
N VAL A 42 24.99 -0.98 1.34
CA VAL A 42 24.33 0.24 1.82
C VAL A 42 24.65 1.37 0.85
N ILE A 43 23.68 1.79 0.04
CA ILE A 43 23.83 3.00 -0.77
C ILE A 43 23.41 4.21 0.08
N GLU A 44 24.37 4.75 0.83
CA GLU A 44 24.37 6.16 1.23
C GLU A 44 24.66 7.02 0.00
N ASN A 45 23.85 8.04 -0.22
CA ASN A 45 24.13 9.05 -1.25
C ASN A 45 23.92 10.42 -0.61
N GLU A 46 24.96 10.84 0.12
CA GLU A 46 25.15 12.23 0.50
C GLU A 46 25.82 12.99 -0.66
N ASN A 47 25.16 14.09 -1.05
CA ASN A 47 25.72 15.32 -1.61
C ASN A 47 26.88 15.24 -2.60
N LEU A 48 26.57 15.47 -3.88
CA LEU A 48 27.50 16.11 -4.81
C LEU A 48 26.92 17.45 -5.26
N GLN A 49 27.30 18.52 -4.56
CA GLN A 49 27.18 19.88 -5.08
C GLN A 49 28.50 20.26 -5.77
N ASN A 50 28.37 20.50 -7.07
CA ASN A 50 29.19 21.39 -7.91
C ASN A 50 30.63 20.95 -8.25
N SER A 51 30.78 20.36 -9.45
CA SER A 51 31.97 20.60 -10.26
C SER A 51 31.62 20.64 -11.75
N THR A 52 31.75 21.85 -12.32
CA THR A 52 32.15 22.16 -13.70
C THR A 52 31.41 21.49 -14.87
N PHE A 53 30.76 22.34 -15.66
CA PHE A 53 30.26 22.10 -17.01
C PHE A 53 31.14 21.12 -17.83
N LYS A 54 30.60 19.94 -18.12
CA LYS A 54 30.90 19.19 -19.35
C LYS A 54 29.60 19.05 -20.12
N GLU A 55 29.50 19.81 -21.20
CA GLU A 55 28.55 19.58 -22.27
C GLU A 55 28.81 18.20 -22.88
N GLY A 56 27.74 17.48 -23.23
CA GLY A 56 27.84 16.21 -23.95
C GLY A 56 27.81 14.98 -23.04
N PHE A 57 26.66 14.73 -22.43
CA PHE A 57 25.99 13.43 -22.30
C PHE A 57 24.72 13.72 -21.50
N ARG A 58 23.69 14.28 -22.16
CA ARG A 58 22.32 14.10 -21.65
C ARG A 58 22.03 12.63 -21.87
N GLU A 59 22.49 11.78 -20.94
CA GLU A 59 22.01 10.43 -20.83
C GLU A 59 20.52 10.51 -20.99
N HIS A 60 20.04 9.87 -22.05
CA HIS A 60 18.63 9.74 -22.30
C HIS A 60 18.11 8.84 -21.18
N ARG A 61 17.86 9.44 -20.00
CA ARG A 61 17.11 8.83 -18.93
C ARG A 61 15.75 8.59 -19.53
N SER A 62 15.58 7.39 -20.06
CA SER A 62 14.36 6.93 -20.70
C SER A 62 13.18 7.36 -19.82
N GLY A 63 12.06 7.75 -20.43
CA GLY A 63 10.89 8.20 -19.67
C GLY A 63 10.49 7.21 -18.57
N THR A 64 10.79 5.93 -18.77
CA THR A 64 10.60 4.83 -17.81
C THR A 64 11.50 4.94 -16.57
N TYR A 65 12.78 5.33 -16.69
CA TYR A 65 13.68 5.52 -15.55
C TYR A 65 13.21 6.68 -14.65
N ILE A 66 12.88 7.84 -15.24
CA ILE A 66 12.39 9.00 -14.48
C ILE A 66 11.08 8.66 -13.76
N GLN A 67 10.19 7.90 -14.40
CA GLN A 67 8.96 7.39 -13.77
C GLN A 67 9.27 6.46 -12.59
N LYS A 68 10.22 5.54 -12.73
CA LYS A 68 10.66 4.64 -11.64
C LYS A 68 11.20 5.44 -10.45
N ILE A 69 12.09 6.41 -10.68
CA ILE A 69 12.64 7.27 -9.62
C ILE A 69 11.54 8.06 -8.91
N ARG A 70 10.59 8.65 -9.67
CA ARG A 70 9.43 9.34 -9.07
C ARG A 70 8.58 8.41 -8.21
N LYS A 71 8.37 7.16 -8.66
CA LYS A 71 7.63 6.14 -7.90
C LYS A 71 8.33 5.80 -6.58
N ILE A 72 9.65 5.55 -6.62
CA ILE A 72 10.46 5.27 -5.43
C ILE A 72 10.41 6.45 -4.45
N LYS A 73 10.63 7.68 -4.93
CA LYS A 73 10.59 8.89 -4.09
C LYS A 73 9.22 9.08 -3.42
N ARG A 74 8.13 8.88 -4.19
CA ARG A 74 6.76 8.95 -3.67
C ARG A 74 6.50 7.93 -2.56
N ASN A 75 6.90 6.67 -2.78
CA ASN A 75 6.69 5.59 -1.83
C ASN A 75 7.61 5.69 -0.60
N SER A 76 8.74 6.40 -0.71
CA SER A 76 9.73 6.58 0.36
C SER A 76 9.62 7.95 1.05
N ARG A 77 8.49 8.65 0.90
CA ARG A 77 8.23 9.95 1.55
C ARG A 77 9.13 11.12 1.12
N LYS A 78 9.95 10.95 0.08
CA LYS A 78 10.90 11.97 -0.38
C LYS A 78 10.21 13.01 -1.27
N ARG A 79 10.75 14.24 -1.29
CA ARG A 79 10.36 15.29 -2.24
C ARG A 79 10.48 14.76 -3.68
N TYR A 80 9.51 15.06 -4.53
CA TYR A 80 9.58 14.71 -5.95
C TYR A 80 8.81 15.70 -6.83
N ASP A 81 9.22 15.78 -8.10
CA ASP A 81 8.56 16.62 -9.08
C ASP A 81 7.61 15.78 -9.95
N THR A 82 6.39 16.26 -10.14
CA THR A 82 5.41 15.61 -11.03
C THR A 82 5.83 15.73 -12.49
N GLN A 83 5.17 14.96 -13.37
CA GLN A 83 5.37 15.12 -14.81
C GLN A 83 5.01 16.53 -15.31
N SER A 84 4.05 17.19 -14.64
CA SER A 84 3.66 18.57 -14.90
C SER A 84 4.58 19.63 -14.28
N GLY A 85 5.69 19.23 -13.65
CA GLY A 85 6.65 20.15 -13.03
C GLY A 85 6.26 20.67 -11.65
N LYS A 86 5.18 20.18 -11.03
CA LYS A 86 4.79 20.57 -9.66
C LYS A 86 5.69 19.87 -8.65
N ILE A 87 6.24 20.65 -7.73
CA ILE A 87 7.05 20.13 -6.62
C ILE A 87 6.12 19.58 -5.53
N ILE A 88 6.28 18.31 -5.19
CA ILE A 88 5.61 17.69 -4.05
C ILE A 88 6.63 17.59 -2.91
N PRO A 89 6.38 18.25 -1.75
CA PRO A 89 7.31 18.21 -0.63
C PRO A 89 7.41 16.80 -0.04
N ALA A 90 8.51 16.55 0.68
CA ALA A 90 8.65 15.34 1.49
C ALA A 90 7.52 15.34 2.53
N LYS A 91 6.92 14.17 2.82
CA LYS A 91 5.94 14.13 3.91
C LYS A 91 6.70 14.23 5.23
N VAL A 92 6.11 14.90 6.19
CA VAL A 92 6.69 15.06 7.53
C VAL A 92 5.71 14.46 8.52
N PHE A 93 6.24 13.89 9.60
CA PHE A 93 5.41 13.43 10.70
C PHE A 93 4.72 14.65 11.34
N GLN A 94 3.39 14.61 11.41
CA GLN A 94 2.60 15.67 12.02
C GLN A 94 1.85 15.12 13.23
N ASN A 95 2.08 15.75 14.38
CA ASN A 95 1.45 15.39 15.64
C ASN A 95 0.18 16.21 15.88
N GLU A 96 -0.76 16.16 14.93
CA GLU A 96 -2.01 16.91 15.00
C GLU A 96 -3.12 16.13 15.71
N ASP A 97 -3.90 16.84 16.54
CA ASP A 97 -5.09 16.25 17.17
C ASP A 97 -6.22 16.05 16.15
N CYS A 98 -6.88 14.89 16.23
CA CYS A 98 -8.06 14.56 15.45
C CYS A 98 -9.34 15.21 15.98
N GLN A 99 -9.33 15.75 17.21
CA GLN A 99 -10.51 16.25 17.93
C GLN A 99 -11.68 15.25 17.91
N CYS A 100 -11.34 13.96 18.01
CA CYS A 100 -12.27 12.87 17.84
C CYS A 100 -12.58 12.21 19.19
N ARG A 101 -13.80 11.70 19.37
CA ARG A 101 -14.26 11.06 20.63
C ARG A 101 -13.41 9.87 21.11
N LYS A 102 -12.49 9.38 20.28
CA LYS A 102 -11.57 8.28 20.60
C LYS A 102 -10.24 8.77 21.18
N ASP A 103 -10.05 10.08 21.33
CA ASP A 103 -8.83 10.71 21.86
C ASP A 103 -7.54 10.08 21.33
N CYS A 104 -7.47 9.89 20.00
CA CYS A 104 -6.42 9.10 19.36
C CYS A 104 -5.00 9.61 19.66
N LEU A 105 -4.86 10.92 19.90
CA LEU A 105 -3.58 11.55 20.22
C LEU A 105 -3.12 11.25 21.67
N LYS A 106 -4.06 11.12 22.62
CA LYS A 106 -3.77 10.79 24.02
C LYS A 106 -3.52 9.30 24.23
N ASN A 107 -4.25 8.47 23.50
CA ASN A 107 -4.17 7.01 23.62
C ASN A 107 -2.90 6.40 23.01
N LEU A 108 -2.09 7.19 22.30
CA LEU A 108 -0.89 6.72 21.63
C LEU A 108 0.27 7.70 21.86
N ASN A 109 1.34 7.19 22.45
CA ASN A 109 2.56 7.96 22.67
C ASN A 109 3.15 8.47 21.35
N GLU A 110 3.67 9.69 21.37
CA GLU A 110 4.26 10.33 20.18
C GLU A 110 5.42 9.53 19.60
N THR A 111 6.28 8.98 20.44
CA THR A 111 7.43 8.16 20.01
C THR A 111 6.99 6.93 19.22
N GLU A 112 5.96 6.23 19.69
CA GLU A 112 5.42 5.04 19.00
C GLU A 112 4.74 5.45 17.68
N ARG A 113 4.03 6.59 17.69
CA ARG A 113 3.39 7.15 16.49
C ARG A 113 4.41 7.50 15.40
N LYS A 114 5.53 8.13 15.79
CA LYS A 114 6.64 8.42 14.90
C LYS A 114 7.30 7.14 14.38
N ARG A 115 7.51 6.14 15.25
CA ARG A 115 8.04 4.84 14.86
C ARG A 115 7.18 4.13 13.82
N ILE A 116 5.86 4.06 14.04
CA ILE A 116 4.92 3.44 13.09
C ILE A 116 4.96 4.17 11.74
N PHE A 117 5.00 5.50 11.78
CA PHE A 117 5.09 6.33 10.59
C PHE A 117 6.38 6.07 9.81
N GLU A 118 7.53 6.04 10.47
CA GLU A 118 8.83 5.76 9.86
C GLU A 118 8.88 4.35 9.30
N MET A 119 8.47 3.34 10.07
CA MET A 119 8.41 1.95 9.63
C MET A 119 7.62 1.80 8.33
N PHE A 120 6.44 2.44 8.24
CA PHE A 120 5.59 2.37 7.05
C PHE A 120 6.24 2.99 5.81
N TRP A 121 6.83 4.17 5.95
CA TRP A 121 7.44 4.89 4.82
C TRP A 121 8.81 4.32 4.42
N ASN A 122 9.56 3.74 5.35
CA ASN A 122 10.84 3.08 5.09
C ASN A 122 10.69 1.82 4.24
N LEU A 123 9.49 1.22 4.15
CA LEU A 123 9.25 0.10 3.24
C LEU A 123 9.54 0.44 1.77
N GLY A 124 9.34 1.70 1.35
CA GLY A 124 9.61 2.18 -0.01
C GLY A 124 8.80 1.50 -1.14
N ASP A 125 7.96 0.52 -0.82
CA ASP A 125 7.22 -0.31 -1.76
C ASP A 125 5.70 -0.19 -1.55
N PHE A 126 4.99 0.08 -2.65
CA PHE A 126 3.54 0.30 -2.64
C PHE A 126 2.75 -0.96 -2.24
N ASN A 127 3.19 -2.14 -2.68
CA ASN A 127 2.48 -3.38 -2.38
C ASN A 127 2.67 -3.75 -0.90
N LYS A 128 3.90 -3.62 -0.38
CA LYS A 128 4.17 -3.85 1.05
C LYS A 128 3.38 -2.87 1.92
N GLN A 129 3.34 -1.60 1.53
CA GLN A 129 2.53 -0.58 2.20
C GLN A 129 1.03 -0.93 2.18
N ASN A 130 0.49 -1.39 1.05
CA ASN A 130 -0.92 -1.78 0.96
C ASN A 130 -1.27 -2.99 1.83
N ILE A 131 -0.37 -3.97 1.94
CA ILE A 131 -0.55 -5.13 2.82
C ILE A 131 -0.66 -4.65 4.27
N LEU A 132 0.26 -3.78 4.73
CA LEU A 132 0.17 -3.20 6.07
C LEU A 132 -1.12 -2.41 6.30
N LEU A 133 -1.55 -1.63 5.30
CA LEU A 133 -2.82 -0.90 5.40
C LEU A 133 -4.01 -1.85 5.51
N TYR A 134 -4.01 -2.92 4.73
CA TYR A 134 -5.06 -3.93 4.74
C TYR A 134 -5.12 -4.60 6.12
N GLU A 135 -4.00 -5.06 6.67
CA GLU A 135 -3.91 -5.68 8.00
C GLU A 135 -4.31 -4.73 9.14
N ALA A 136 -4.06 -3.43 8.97
CA ALA A 136 -4.43 -2.39 9.90
C ALA A 136 -5.90 -1.95 9.76
N THR A 137 -6.65 -2.52 8.81
CA THR A 137 -8.06 -2.19 8.54
C THR A 137 -8.94 -3.42 8.64
N GLY A 138 -10.14 -3.24 9.18
CA GLY A 138 -11.11 -4.32 9.35
C GLY A 138 -12.40 -3.98 8.67
N ARG A 139 -12.90 -4.92 7.87
CA ARG A 139 -14.24 -4.84 7.29
C ARG A 139 -15.21 -5.56 8.20
N SER A 140 -16.33 -4.91 8.50
CA SER A 140 -17.42 -5.49 9.30
C SER A 140 -18.74 -5.23 8.60
N VAL A 141 -19.61 -6.25 8.54
CA VAL A 141 -20.96 -6.10 8.01
C VAL A 141 -21.80 -5.33 9.02
N VAL A 142 -22.52 -4.31 8.55
CA VAL A 142 -23.42 -3.52 9.39
C VAL A 142 -24.67 -4.36 9.67
N LYS A 143 -24.76 -4.90 10.90
CA LYS A 143 -25.86 -5.80 11.31
C LYS A 143 -27.24 -5.13 11.33
N ARG A 144 -27.30 -3.80 11.45
CA ARG A 144 -28.55 -3.01 11.46
C ARG A 144 -28.35 -1.76 10.62
N GLY A 145 -28.88 -1.76 9.39
CA GLY A 145 -28.99 -0.54 8.60
C GLY A 145 -30.07 0.34 9.22
N GLY A 146 -29.72 1.55 9.66
CA GLY A 146 -30.73 2.50 10.13
C GLY A 146 -31.75 2.71 9.01
N GLN A 147 -33.05 2.58 9.34
CA GLN A 147 -34.14 2.91 8.42
C GLN A 147 -34.02 4.40 8.07
N ARG A 148 -33.35 4.71 6.96
CA ARG A 148 -33.52 6.02 6.33
C ARG A 148 -34.93 6.01 5.77
N ASN A 149 -35.63 7.15 5.86
CA ASN A 149 -37.01 7.35 5.38
C ASN A 149 -37.16 7.11 3.85
N GLY A 150 -36.91 5.89 3.37
CA GLY A 150 -36.96 5.44 1.97
C GLY A 150 -35.88 5.96 1.02
N LYS A 151 -35.05 6.95 1.41
CA LYS A 151 -34.25 7.76 0.46
C LYS A 151 -32.73 7.46 0.40
N GLY A 152 -32.27 6.25 0.67
CA GLY A 152 -30.85 5.95 0.39
C GLY A 152 -30.43 4.50 0.58
N SER A 153 -29.41 4.09 -0.19
CA SER A 153 -28.74 2.80 -0.01
C SER A 153 -28.23 2.67 1.43
N CYS A 154 -28.58 1.56 2.09
CA CYS A 154 -28.03 1.20 3.38
C CYS A 154 -26.53 0.96 3.24
N ARG A 155 -25.74 1.50 4.17
CA ARG A 155 -24.33 1.18 4.25
C ARG A 155 -24.22 -0.26 4.77
N ASN A 156 -23.90 -1.20 3.89
CA ASN A 156 -23.80 -2.62 4.25
C ASN A 156 -22.48 -2.96 4.96
N GLU A 157 -21.44 -2.13 4.79
CA GLU A 157 -20.10 -2.40 5.31
C GLU A 157 -19.57 -1.21 6.12
N SER A 158 -19.02 -1.50 7.30
CA SER A 158 -18.29 -0.56 8.14
C SER A 158 -16.81 -0.91 8.19
N PHE A 159 -15.97 0.09 8.42
CA PHE A 159 -14.53 -0.04 8.49
C PHE A 159 -14.01 0.40 9.84
N THR A 160 -13.19 -0.44 10.44
CA THR A 160 -12.42 -0.17 11.65
C THR A 160 -10.95 -0.02 11.30
N TYR A 161 -10.26 0.88 12.00
CA TYR A 161 -8.88 1.23 11.73
C TYR A 161 -8.07 1.02 13.01
N TRP A 162 -6.92 0.38 12.89
CA TRP A 162 -6.03 0.08 14.00
C TRP A 162 -4.62 0.57 13.73
N LEU A 163 -3.91 0.91 14.80
CA LEU A 163 -2.47 1.12 14.78
C LEU A 163 -1.82 0.05 15.65
N ASN A 164 -0.88 -0.68 15.05
CA ASN A 164 -0.06 -1.67 15.77
C ASN A 164 1.01 -0.93 16.55
N TYR A 165 1.11 -1.20 17.85
CA TYR A 165 2.13 -0.66 18.75
C TYR A 165 2.70 -1.81 19.59
N LYS A 166 3.78 -1.57 20.34
CA LYS A 166 4.54 -2.65 21.01
C LYS A 166 3.69 -3.63 21.82
N THR A 167 2.67 -3.15 22.52
CA THR A 167 1.84 -3.96 23.43
C THR A 167 0.47 -4.31 22.87
N GLY A 168 0.20 -4.05 21.57
CA GLY A 168 -1.05 -4.50 20.94
C GLY A 168 -1.53 -3.66 19.76
N LYS A 169 -2.86 -3.52 19.62
CA LYS A 169 -3.53 -2.73 18.58
C LYS A 169 -4.44 -1.68 19.20
N VAL A 170 -4.30 -0.40 18.86
CA VAL A 170 -5.23 0.67 19.29
C VAL A 170 -6.18 0.99 18.15
N ALA A 171 -7.48 1.01 18.43
CA ALA A 171 -8.48 1.44 17.47
C ALA A 171 -8.48 2.97 17.34
N VAL A 172 -8.22 3.47 16.14
CA VAL A 172 -8.18 4.92 15.86
C VAL A 172 -9.38 5.37 15.02
N CYS A 173 -9.52 6.68 14.85
CA CYS A 173 -10.51 7.24 13.93
C CYS A 173 -9.99 7.24 12.49
N LYS A 174 -10.91 7.27 11.52
CA LYS A 174 -10.59 7.27 10.08
C LYS A 174 -9.68 8.45 9.70
N ASN A 175 -9.96 9.65 10.21
CA ASN A 175 -9.18 10.86 9.91
C ASN A 175 -7.75 10.77 10.43
N PHE A 176 -7.57 10.30 11.66
CA PHE A 176 -6.27 10.10 12.28
C PHE A 176 -5.46 9.10 11.45
N PHE A 177 -6.03 7.93 11.14
CA PHE A 177 -5.38 6.92 10.31
C PHE A 177 -4.90 7.47 8.96
N PHE A 178 -5.71 8.28 8.28
CA PHE A 178 -5.31 8.90 7.01
C PHE A 178 -4.17 9.89 7.16
N ARG A 179 -4.22 10.80 8.14
CA ARG A 179 -3.15 11.79 8.33
C ARG A 179 -1.76 11.12 8.43
N TYR A 180 -1.71 9.91 9.00
CA TYR A 180 -0.49 9.13 9.15
C TYR A 180 -0.05 8.44 7.85
N PHE A 181 -0.95 7.74 7.16
CA PHE A 181 -0.55 6.88 6.04
C PHE A 181 -0.82 7.45 4.64
N SER A 182 -1.75 8.40 4.48
CA SER A 182 -2.14 8.89 3.15
C SER A 182 -2.68 10.31 3.13
N ASN A 183 -2.24 11.10 2.14
CA ASN A 183 -2.80 12.43 1.89
C ASN A 183 -4.15 12.36 1.15
N LYS A 184 -4.57 11.18 0.66
CA LYS A 184 -5.78 11.03 -0.16
C LYS A 184 -6.66 9.90 0.37
N ARG A 185 -7.88 10.26 0.77
CA ARG A 185 -8.94 9.33 1.22
C ARG A 185 -9.19 8.19 0.21
N ARG A 186 -9.17 8.50 -1.08
CA ARG A 186 -9.44 7.54 -2.17
C ARG A 186 -8.45 6.37 -2.20
N THR A 187 -7.17 6.58 -1.87
CA THR A 187 -6.16 5.52 -2.00
C THR A 187 -6.47 4.34 -1.09
N ILE A 188 -6.78 4.60 0.19
CA ILE A 188 -7.08 3.53 1.14
C ILE A 188 -8.49 2.97 0.87
N ASP A 189 -9.46 3.80 0.49
CA ASP A 189 -10.80 3.31 0.13
C ASP A 189 -10.72 2.35 -1.08
N THR A 190 -9.78 2.53 -2.02
CA THR A 190 -9.50 1.56 -3.10
C THR A 190 -8.83 0.30 -2.58
N CYS A 191 -7.81 0.42 -1.72
CA CYS A 191 -7.12 -0.75 -1.14
C CYS A 191 -8.04 -1.63 -0.29
N ILE A 192 -9.04 -1.03 0.36
CA ILE A 192 -9.97 -1.72 1.26
C ILE A 192 -11.13 -2.38 0.50
N LYS A 193 -11.50 -1.90 -0.69
CA LYS A 193 -12.64 -2.39 -1.49
C LYS A 193 -12.31 -3.55 -2.45
N ILE A 194 -11.02 -3.84 -2.65
CA ILE A 194 -10.56 -5.04 -3.37
C ILE A 194 -10.87 -6.28 -2.51
#